data_AF-A0A813DDA9-F1
#
_entry.id   AF-A0A813DDA9-F1
#
_cell.length_a   1.000
_cell.length_b   1.000
_cell.length_c   1.000
_cell.angle_alpha   90.00
_cell.angle_beta   90.00
_cell.angle_gamma   90.00
#
_symmetry.space_group_name_H-M   'P 1'
#
loop_
_entity.id
_entity.type
_entity.pdbx_description
1 polymer ?
#
loop_
_entity_poly.entity_id
_entity_poly.type
_entity_poly.pdbx_seq_one_letter_code
_entity_poly.pdbx_strand_id
1 'polypeptide(L)'
;MSDDEGDDPLKHDVFIDDDGVMWGQDELGKYKIDDKVWTMNEIRDHPLFMVDMPQDISENPHLMALQAMMYDDQTPEEMAQHMKNQGNEAMKLGASKICLQNALTFYTRGIDMECKDDKLNSVLHSNRAAVSLKMGLHIKVTEDCRKAARLDASNLKAWYRGARGSE
;
A
#
# COMPACT_ATOMS: atom_id res chain seq x y z
N MET A 1 11.03 -20.84 -56.98
CA MET A 1 10.19 -20.15 -55.98
C MET A 1 10.32 -21.01 -54.74
N SER A 2 11.19 -20.59 -53.84
CA SER A 2 11.40 -21.27 -52.57
C SER A 2 10.27 -20.79 -51.69
N ASP A 3 9.36 -21.69 -51.34
CA ASP A 3 8.29 -21.40 -50.41
C ASP A 3 8.96 -21.17 -49.04
N ASP A 4 9.01 -19.90 -48.66
CA ASP A 4 9.43 -19.42 -47.35
C ASP A 4 8.30 -19.80 -46.39
N GLU A 5 8.38 -21.00 -45.81
CA GLU A 5 7.55 -21.38 -44.67
C GLU A 5 7.92 -20.45 -43.52
N GLY A 6 7.13 -19.38 -43.37
CA GLY A 6 7.22 -18.46 -42.25
C GLY A 6 7.22 -19.25 -40.95
N ASP A 7 8.29 -19.07 -40.18
CA ASP A 7 8.44 -19.55 -38.81
C ASP A 7 7.23 -19.07 -38.00
N ASP A 8 6.31 -19.97 -37.68
CA ASP A 8 5.11 -19.65 -36.90
C ASP A 8 5.53 -19.45 -35.45
N PRO A 9 5.48 -18.21 -34.91
CA PRO A 9 5.96 -17.90 -33.56
C PRO A 9 5.14 -18.56 -32.45
N LEU A 10 4.10 -19.32 -32.79
CA LEU A 10 3.19 -20.02 -31.85
C LEU A 10 3.41 -21.54 -31.79
N LYS A 11 4.43 -22.11 -32.46
CA LYS A 11 4.86 -23.50 -32.19
C LYS A 11 5.60 -23.56 -30.85
N HIS A 12 4.84 -23.51 -29.75
CA HIS A 12 5.39 -23.86 -28.45
C HIS A 12 5.73 -25.35 -28.44
N ASP A 13 6.95 -25.68 -28.00
CA ASP A 13 7.37 -27.06 -27.78
C ASP A 13 6.55 -27.63 -26.61
N VAL A 14 5.51 -28.40 -26.96
CA VAL A 14 4.67 -29.10 -25.98
C VAL A 14 5.23 -30.50 -25.76
N PHE A 15 5.46 -30.87 -24.49
CA PHE A 15 5.93 -32.18 -24.07
C PHE A 15 5.04 -32.74 -22.95
N ILE A 16 4.94 -34.06 -22.87
CA ILE A 16 4.16 -34.78 -21.86
C ILE A 16 5.14 -35.55 -20.99
N ASP A 17 5.02 -35.43 -19.67
CA ASP A 17 5.86 -36.18 -18.72
C ASP A 17 5.34 -37.59 -18.45
N ASP A 18 6.09 -38.37 -17.65
CA ASP A 18 5.75 -39.75 -17.30
C ASP A 18 4.45 -39.87 -16.49
N ASP A 19 4.01 -38.78 -15.86
CA ASP A 19 2.75 -38.69 -15.12
C ASP A 19 1.57 -38.24 -16.01
N GLY A 20 1.81 -38.03 -17.32
CA GLY A 20 0.80 -37.62 -18.30
C GLY A 20 0.47 -36.12 -18.25
N VAL A 21 1.28 -35.30 -17.58
CA VAL A 21 1.09 -33.85 -17.48
C VAL A 21 1.67 -33.17 -18.71
N MET A 22 0.89 -32.26 -19.30
CA MET A 22 1.33 -31.44 -20.43
C MET A 22 2.15 -30.24 -19.96
N TRP A 23 3.23 -29.96 -20.65
CA TRP A 23 4.12 -28.85 -20.40
C TRP A 23 4.45 -28.14 -21.70
N GLY A 24 4.56 -26.81 -21.65
CA GLY A 24 5.10 -25.99 -22.73
C GLY A 24 6.47 -25.44 -22.33
N GLN A 25 7.23 -24.97 -23.32
CA GLN A 25 8.47 -24.24 -23.10
C GLN A 25 8.48 -22.95 -23.91
N ASP A 26 8.88 -21.86 -23.28
CA ASP A 26 9.10 -20.55 -23.89
C ASP A 26 10.45 -19.96 -23.44
N GLU A 27 10.69 -18.69 -23.77
CA GLU A 27 11.92 -17.98 -23.39
C GLU A 27 12.09 -17.79 -21.87
N LEU A 28 10.99 -17.86 -21.09
CA LEU A 28 10.97 -17.70 -19.64
C LEU A 28 11.12 -19.03 -18.90
N GLY A 29 10.89 -20.15 -19.60
CA GLY A 29 11.19 -21.50 -19.12
C GLY A 29 10.07 -22.49 -19.42
N LYS A 30 10.05 -23.58 -18.65
CA LYS A 30 9.03 -24.62 -18.74
C LYS A 30 7.82 -24.25 -17.90
N TYR A 31 6.63 -24.34 -18.47
CA TYR A 31 5.36 -24.06 -17.78
C TYR A 31 4.38 -25.21 -17.95
N LYS A 32 3.57 -25.46 -16.93
CA LYS A 32 2.55 -26.51 -16.96
C LYS A 32 1.36 -26.02 -17.79
N ILE A 33 0.93 -26.82 -18.75
CA ILE A 33 -0.29 -26.60 -19.50
C ILE A 33 -1.40 -27.30 -18.71
N ASP A 34 -2.29 -26.50 -18.13
CA ASP A 34 -3.47 -26.99 -17.43
C ASP A 34 -4.71 -26.72 -18.30
N ASP A 35 -5.50 -27.75 -18.58
CA ASP A 35 -6.78 -27.63 -19.30
C ASP A 35 -7.86 -26.98 -18.42
N LYS A 36 -7.59 -26.78 -17.13
CA LYS A 36 -8.48 -26.05 -16.23
C LYS A 36 -8.60 -24.59 -16.69
N VAL A 37 -9.70 -24.31 -17.37
CA VAL A 37 -10.12 -22.94 -17.70
C VAL A 37 -10.31 -22.15 -16.41
N TRP A 38 -9.55 -21.08 -16.25
CA TRP A 38 -9.70 -20.19 -15.10
C TRP A 38 -11.06 -19.50 -15.16
N THR A 39 -11.76 -19.50 -14.03
CA THR A 39 -13.01 -18.77 -13.93
C THR A 39 -12.74 -17.27 -13.81
N MET A 40 -13.68 -16.44 -14.28
CA MET A 40 -13.57 -14.98 -14.14
C MET A 40 -13.47 -14.53 -12.68
N ASN A 41 -13.94 -15.34 -11.73
CA ASN A 41 -13.78 -15.07 -10.30
C ASN A 41 -12.31 -15.30 -9.86
N GLU A 42 -11.70 -16.42 -10.22
CA GLU A 42 -10.28 -16.71 -9.91
C GLU A 42 -9.33 -15.66 -10.51
N ILE A 43 -9.61 -15.18 -11.73
CA ILE A 43 -8.82 -14.10 -12.35
C ILE A 43 -8.98 -12.78 -11.56
N ARG A 44 -10.21 -12.43 -11.16
CA ARG A 44 -10.49 -11.19 -10.40
C ARG A 44 -9.91 -11.21 -8.99
N ASP A 45 -9.74 -12.38 -8.40
CA ASP A 45 -9.16 -12.56 -7.07
C ASP A 45 -7.62 -12.51 -7.09
N HIS A 46 -7.00 -12.63 -8.27
CA HIS A 46 -5.56 -12.50 -8.42
C HIS A 46 -5.13 -11.03 -8.28
N PRO A 47 -4.11 -10.71 -7.44
CA PRO A 47 -3.73 -9.33 -7.12
C PRO A 47 -3.35 -8.47 -8.32
N LEU A 48 -2.87 -9.09 -9.42
CA LEU A 48 -2.52 -8.38 -10.65
C LEU A 48 -3.75 -7.87 -11.43
N PHE A 49 -4.91 -8.52 -11.29
CA PHE A 49 -6.12 -8.24 -12.07
C PHE A 49 -7.32 -7.83 -11.19
N MET A 50 -7.09 -7.70 -9.88
CA MET A 50 -8.08 -7.26 -8.91
C MET A 50 -8.48 -5.80 -9.15
N VAL A 51 -9.77 -5.56 -9.33
CA VAL A 51 -10.32 -4.21 -9.59
C VAL A 51 -10.45 -3.41 -8.29
N ASP A 52 -10.86 -4.09 -7.21
CA ASP A 52 -11.10 -3.49 -5.90
C ASP A 52 -10.37 -4.28 -4.82
N MET A 53 -9.62 -3.61 -3.95
CA MET A 53 -8.96 -4.25 -2.81
C MET A 53 -10.00 -4.63 -1.75
N PRO A 54 -10.08 -5.91 -1.32
CA PRO A 54 -11.01 -6.33 -0.28
C PRO A 54 -10.64 -5.66 1.06
N GLN A 55 -11.65 -5.38 1.88
CA GLN A 55 -11.45 -4.78 3.20
C GLN A 55 -10.74 -5.74 4.16
N ASP A 56 -11.02 -7.03 4.02
CA ASP A 56 -10.32 -8.11 4.72
C ASP A 56 -9.43 -8.87 3.73
N ILE A 57 -8.13 -8.79 3.95
CA ILE A 57 -7.11 -9.44 3.12
C ILE A 57 -6.72 -10.82 3.67
N SER A 58 -7.22 -11.21 4.86
CA SER A 58 -6.86 -12.47 5.51
C SER A 58 -7.41 -13.70 4.77
N GLU A 59 -8.47 -13.54 3.99
CA GLU A 59 -9.08 -14.62 3.22
C GLU A 59 -8.40 -14.87 1.87
N ASN A 60 -7.51 -13.99 1.41
CA ASN A 60 -6.83 -14.12 0.11
C ASN A 60 -5.34 -14.44 0.29
N PRO A 61 -4.91 -15.71 0.03
CA PRO A 61 -3.52 -16.13 0.19
C PRO A 61 -2.51 -15.31 -0.62
N HIS A 62 -2.90 -14.84 -1.81
CA HIS A 62 -2.01 -14.05 -2.67
C HIS A 62 -1.77 -12.65 -2.11
N LEU A 63 -2.80 -12.02 -1.55
CA LEU A 63 -2.65 -10.72 -0.88
C LEU A 63 -1.85 -10.85 0.42
N MET A 64 -2.03 -11.93 1.18
CA MET A 64 -1.22 -12.21 2.36
C MET A 64 0.25 -12.42 2.00
N ALA A 65 0.56 -13.16 0.95
CA ALA A 65 1.93 -13.36 0.49
C ALA A 65 2.58 -12.05 0.05
N LEU A 66 1.86 -11.18 -0.67
CA LEU A 66 2.34 -9.84 -1.02
C LEU A 66 2.56 -8.96 0.21
N GLN A 67 1.63 -8.97 1.15
CA GLN A 67 1.76 -8.23 2.40
C GLN A 67 2.97 -8.72 3.20
N ALA A 68 3.15 -10.03 3.32
CA ALA A 68 4.30 -10.65 3.97
C ALA A 68 5.61 -10.21 3.32
N MET A 69 5.72 -10.29 1.98
CA MET A 69 6.89 -9.80 1.25
C MET A 69 7.17 -8.30 1.46
N MET A 70 6.14 -7.48 1.69
CA MET A 70 6.31 -6.05 1.93
C MET A 70 6.67 -5.70 3.38
N TYR A 71 6.22 -6.49 4.37
CA TYR A 71 6.22 -6.08 5.79
C TYR A 71 6.86 -7.07 6.77
N ASP A 72 7.23 -8.30 6.38
CA ASP A 72 7.70 -9.35 7.30
C ASP A 72 8.95 -8.98 8.12
N ASP A 73 9.82 -8.12 7.58
CA ASP A 73 11.06 -7.68 8.25
C ASP A 73 11.00 -6.23 8.79
N GLN A 74 9.85 -5.54 8.67
CA GLN A 74 9.78 -4.12 9.04
C GLN A 74 9.47 -3.92 10.53
N THR A 75 10.29 -3.11 11.18
CA THR A 75 10.01 -2.66 12.55
C THR A 75 8.78 -1.74 12.58
N PRO A 76 8.04 -1.67 13.70
CA PRO A 76 6.95 -0.71 13.88
C PRO A 76 7.36 0.74 13.59
N GLU A 77 8.60 1.10 13.91
CA GLU A 77 9.22 2.39 13.61
C GLU A 77 9.34 2.64 12.10
N GLU A 78 9.81 1.65 11.34
CA GLU A 78 9.94 1.74 9.89
C GLU A 78 8.57 1.79 9.21
N MET A 79 7.60 1.02 9.69
CA MET A 79 6.22 1.08 9.20
C MET A 79 5.58 2.44 9.48
N ALA A 80 5.73 2.98 10.70
CA ALA A 80 5.25 4.31 11.05
C ALA A 80 5.90 5.41 10.19
N GLN A 81 7.21 5.28 9.91
CA GLN A 81 7.94 6.18 9.02
C GLN A 81 7.46 6.06 7.57
N HIS A 82 7.19 4.85 7.10
CA HIS A 82 6.64 4.60 5.78
C HIS A 82 5.25 5.25 5.62
N MET A 83 4.36 5.06 6.60
CA MET A 83 3.04 5.70 6.64
C MET A 83 3.14 7.24 6.66
N LYS A 84 4.09 7.80 7.42
CA LYS A 84 4.37 9.24 7.41
C LYS A 84 4.70 9.73 5.99
N ASN A 85 5.53 8.99 5.26
CA ASN A 85 5.94 9.36 3.92
C ASN A 85 4.76 9.28 2.93
N GLN A 86 3.95 8.21 2.99
CA GLN A 86 2.74 8.10 2.17
C GLN A 86 1.75 9.26 2.44
N GLY A 87 1.54 9.63 3.70
CA GLY A 87 0.71 10.77 4.07
C GLY A 87 1.26 12.11 3.55
N ASN A 88 2.58 12.28 3.52
CA ASN A 88 3.23 13.47 2.96
C ASN A 88 3.05 13.54 1.44
N GLU A 89 3.19 12.42 0.73
CA GLU A 89 2.94 12.36 -0.72
C GLU A 89 1.49 12.69 -1.06
N ALA A 90 0.53 12.13 -0.32
CA ALA A 90 -0.89 12.46 -0.47
C ALA A 90 -1.15 13.97 -0.32
N MET A 91 -0.44 14.64 0.60
CA MET A 91 -0.51 16.08 0.82
C MET A 91 0.15 16.91 -0.27
N LYS A 92 1.11 16.35 -1.02
CA LYS A 92 1.77 17.00 -2.17
C LYS A 92 0.92 16.91 -3.44
N LEU A 93 0.21 15.80 -3.63
CA LEU A 93 -0.64 15.56 -4.82
C LEU A 93 -1.78 16.59 -4.95
N GLY A 94 -2.23 17.18 -3.84
CA GLY A 94 -3.16 18.30 -3.87
C GLY A 94 -3.96 18.45 -2.57
N ALA A 95 -4.82 19.47 -2.55
CA ALA A 95 -5.74 19.74 -1.43
C ALA A 95 -7.17 19.23 -1.69
N SER A 96 -7.35 18.34 -2.67
CA SER A 96 -8.64 17.70 -2.93
C SER A 96 -9.11 16.94 -1.69
N LYS A 97 -10.43 16.89 -1.47
CA LYS A 97 -11.03 16.20 -0.30
C LYS A 97 -10.54 14.76 -0.15
N ILE A 98 -10.42 14.03 -1.27
CA ILE A 98 -9.93 12.65 -1.31
C ILE A 98 -8.47 12.57 -0.84
N CYS A 99 -7.59 13.46 -1.34
CA CYS A 99 -6.18 13.51 -0.94
C CYS A 99 -6.04 13.80 0.56
N LEU A 100 -6.83 14.73 1.11
CA LEU A 100 -6.84 15.04 2.53
C LEU A 100 -7.34 13.85 3.37
N GLN A 101 -8.39 13.15 2.92
CA GLN A 101 -8.88 11.95 3.61
C GLN A 101 -7.84 10.83 3.60
N ASN A 102 -7.19 10.57 2.46
CA ASN A 102 -6.13 9.59 2.36
C ASN A 102 -4.96 9.92 3.29
N ALA A 103 -4.51 11.18 3.30
CA ALA A 103 -3.46 11.62 4.21
C ALA A 103 -3.82 11.39 5.68
N LEU A 104 -5.08 11.67 6.07
CA LEU A 104 -5.57 11.42 7.43
C LEU A 104 -5.53 9.92 7.78
N THR A 105 -5.93 9.05 6.85
CA THR A 105 -5.88 7.60 7.03
C THR A 105 -4.44 7.12 7.19
N PHE A 106 -3.50 7.57 6.35
CA PHE A 106 -2.09 7.18 6.47
C PHE A 106 -1.47 7.63 7.79
N TYR A 107 -1.69 8.89 8.21
CA TYR A 107 -1.18 9.35 9.50
C TYR A 107 -1.81 8.62 10.69
N THR A 108 -3.10 8.27 10.60
CA THR A 108 -3.77 7.50 11.66
C THR A 108 -3.20 6.09 11.75
N ARG A 109 -3.05 5.38 10.62
CA ARG A 109 -2.38 4.07 10.58
C ARG A 109 -0.97 4.13 11.15
N GLY A 110 -0.20 5.19 10.84
CA GLY A 110 1.13 5.38 11.40
C GLY A 110 1.14 5.57 12.91
N ILE A 111 0.13 6.21 13.49
CA ILE A 111 -0.04 6.36 14.94
C ILE A 111 -0.44 5.01 15.57
N ASP A 112 -1.30 4.25 14.91
CA ASP A 112 -1.78 2.94 15.37
C ASP A 112 -0.69 1.86 15.39
N MET A 113 0.46 2.11 14.73
CA MET A 113 1.65 1.24 14.83
C MET A 113 2.32 1.32 16.22
N GLU A 114 1.98 2.33 17.04
CA GLU A 114 2.49 2.51 18.41
C GLU A 114 4.02 2.34 18.53
N CYS A 115 4.77 2.96 17.60
CA CYS A 115 6.23 2.87 17.59
C CYS A 115 6.84 3.47 18.87
N LYS A 116 8.02 3.01 19.29
CA LYS A 116 8.65 3.48 20.53
C LYS A 116 9.31 4.86 20.40
N ASP A 117 9.36 5.42 19.19
CA ASP A 117 9.94 6.73 18.93
C ASP A 117 8.92 7.85 19.15
N ASP A 118 8.98 8.46 20.33
CA ASP A 118 8.14 9.60 20.71
C ASP A 118 8.27 10.80 19.76
N LYS A 119 9.44 11.01 19.14
CA LYS A 119 9.62 12.11 18.17
C LYS A 119 8.86 11.80 16.89
N LEU A 120 8.94 10.57 16.40
CA LEU A 120 8.17 10.14 15.23
C LEU A 120 6.66 10.23 15.49
N ASN A 121 6.20 9.76 16.64
CA ASN A 121 4.79 9.87 17.05
C ASN A 121 4.35 11.34 17.16
N SER A 122 5.19 12.22 17.71
CA SER A 122 4.91 13.66 17.76
C SER A 122 4.76 14.26 16.36
N VAL A 123 5.63 13.89 15.43
CA VAL A 123 5.58 14.33 14.03
C VAL A 123 4.31 13.84 13.35
N LEU A 124 3.91 12.58 13.56
CA LEU A 124 2.69 12.00 13.01
C LEU A 124 1.44 12.75 13.49
N HIS A 125 1.30 12.98 14.80
CA HIS A 125 0.21 13.78 15.35
C HIS A 125 0.21 15.21 14.79
N SER A 126 1.38 15.85 14.72
CA SER A 126 1.53 17.20 14.19
C SER A 126 1.15 17.29 12.70
N ASN A 127 1.45 16.26 11.91
CA ASN A 127 1.07 16.18 10.50
C ASN A 127 -0.42 15.89 10.32
N ARG A 128 -1.02 15.01 11.15
CA ARG A 128 -2.47 14.79 11.18
C ARG A 128 -3.24 16.07 11.54
N ALA A 129 -2.71 16.86 12.47
CA ALA A 129 -3.24 18.19 12.79
C ALA A 129 -3.17 19.15 11.59
N ALA A 130 -2.11 19.10 10.78
CA ALA A 130 -2.00 19.92 9.57
C ALA A 130 -3.08 19.59 8.52
N VAL A 131 -3.42 18.30 8.37
CA VAL A 131 -4.53 17.86 7.50
C VAL A 131 -5.86 18.36 8.06
N SER A 132 -6.07 18.18 9.37
CA SER A 132 -7.30 18.60 10.06
C SER A 132 -7.53 20.11 9.97
N LEU A 133 -6.46 20.92 10.01
CA LEU A 133 -6.52 22.37 9.75
C LEU A 133 -7.01 22.66 8.34
N LYS A 134 -6.49 21.97 7.32
CA LYS A 134 -6.95 22.14 5.93
C LYS A 134 -8.41 21.73 5.73
N MET A 135 -8.91 20.80 6.54
CA MET A 135 -10.32 20.38 6.54
C MET A 135 -11.23 21.29 7.38
N GLY A 136 -10.70 22.26 8.13
CA GLY A 136 -11.49 23.11 9.04
C GLY A 136 -11.93 22.40 10.34
N LEU A 137 -11.26 21.31 10.74
CA LEU A 137 -11.61 20.53 11.93
C LEU A 137 -10.83 20.99 13.17
N HIS A 138 -11.08 22.22 13.63
CA HIS A 138 -10.35 22.89 14.71
C HIS A 138 -10.23 22.07 16.01
N ILE A 139 -11.31 21.40 16.44
CA ILE A 139 -11.30 20.56 17.66
C ILE A 139 -10.31 19.40 17.55
N LYS A 140 -10.18 18.78 16.37
CA LYS A 140 -9.23 17.68 16.17
C LYS A 140 -7.79 18.17 16.16
N VAL A 141 -7.57 19.38 15.62
CA VAL A 141 -6.25 20.02 15.59
C VAL A 141 -5.72 20.25 16.99
N THR A 142 -6.53 20.81 17.89
CA THR A 142 -6.09 21.11 19.26
C THR A 142 -5.73 19.84 20.04
N GLU A 143 -6.52 18.78 19.90
CA GLU A 143 -6.24 17.48 20.52
C GLU A 143 -4.95 16.83 19.97
N ASP A 144 -4.77 16.84 18.65
CA ASP A 144 -3.55 16.29 18.03
C ASP A 144 -2.30 17.11 18.36
N CYS A 145 -2.39 18.43 18.36
CA CYS A 145 -1.29 19.31 18.76
C CYS A 145 -0.93 19.14 20.24
N ARG A 146 -1.91 18.92 21.12
CA ARG A 146 -1.69 18.63 22.53
C ARG A 146 -0.96 17.31 22.72
N LYS A 147 -1.33 16.26 21.98
CA LYS A 147 -0.64 14.97 22.00
C LYS A 147 0.79 15.10 21.46
N ALA A 148 0.98 15.79 20.34
CA ALA A 148 2.30 16.03 19.76
C ALA A 148 3.23 16.78 20.72
N ALA A 149 2.74 17.82 21.40
CA ALA A 149 3.52 18.59 22.36
C ALA A 149 3.89 17.81 23.63
N ARG A 150 3.07 16.83 24.03
CA ARG A 150 3.39 15.92 25.15
C ARG A 150 4.51 14.95 24.81
N LEU A 151 4.54 14.46 23.57
CA LEU A 151 5.54 13.51 23.08
C LEU A 151 6.88 14.20 22.78
N ASP A 152 6.83 15.36 22.12
CA ASP A 152 8.01 16.17 21.83
C ASP A 152 7.69 17.66 21.96
N ALA A 153 8.13 18.25 23.06
CA ALA A 153 7.95 19.67 23.33
C ALA A 153 8.74 20.57 22.36
N SER A 154 9.79 20.05 21.71
CA SER A 154 10.62 20.77 20.74
C SER A 154 9.96 20.91 19.36
N ASN A 155 8.84 20.24 19.12
CA ASN A 155 8.10 20.29 17.87
C ASN A 155 7.35 21.64 17.70
N LEU A 156 8.07 22.67 17.26
CA LEU A 156 7.53 24.01 17.03
C LEU A 156 6.34 24.03 16.06
N LYS A 157 6.29 23.10 15.11
CA LYS A 157 5.17 22.99 14.16
C LYS A 157 3.87 22.62 14.87
N ALA A 158 3.93 21.79 15.91
CA ALA A 158 2.75 21.42 16.70
C ALA A 158 2.17 22.64 17.42
N TRP A 159 3.03 23.45 18.06
CA TRP A 159 2.62 24.68 18.75
C TRP A 159 2.00 25.70 17.80
N TYR A 160 2.66 25.96 16.66
CA TYR A 160 2.15 26.89 15.64
C TYR A 160 0.77 26.46 15.11
N ARG A 161 0.59 25.16 14.83
CA ARG A 161 -0.68 24.61 14.35
C ARG A 161 -1.77 24.64 15.44
N GLY A 162 -1.39 24.38 16.70
CA GLY A 162 -2.30 24.44 17.84
C GLY A 162 -2.83 25.85 18.07
N ALA A 163 -1.97 26.87 17.99
CA ALA A 163 -2.38 28.27 18.05
C ALA A 163 -3.40 28.60 16.95
N ARG A 164 -3.08 28.26 15.70
CA ARG A 164 -3.98 28.47 14.55
C ARG A 164 -5.29 27.68 14.61
N GLY A 165 -5.29 26.53 15.28
CA GLY A 165 -6.49 25.73 15.48
C GLY A 165 -7.40 26.25 16.60
N SER A 166 -6.90 27.18 17.42
CA SER A 166 -7.62 27.76 18.57
C SER A 166 -8.21 29.14 18.26
N GLU A 167 -7.93 29.70 17.08
CA GLU A 167 -8.58 30.89 16.51
C GLU A 167 -9.93 30.52 15.90
#